data_AF-A0A2D4GDY4-F1
#
_entry.id   AF-A0A2D4GDY4-F1
#
_cell.length_a   1.000
_cell.length_b   1.000
_cell.length_c   1.000
_cell.angle_alpha   90.00
_cell.angle_beta   90.00
_cell.angle_gamma   90.00
#
_symmetry.space_group_name_H-M   'P 1'
#
loop_
_entity.id
_entity.type
_entity.pdbx_description
1 polymer ?
#
loop_
_entity_poly.entity_id
_entity_poly.type
_entity_poly.pdbx_seq_one_letter_code
_entity_poly.pdbx_strand_id
1 'polypeptide(L)'
;PWGEPGAWHRLRRRLLGPCKPPFQRVCLVGDPALRGVAAPVEPERVGSAEVQRLIARLVAVMRREGCVGLSAPQLGVPLQVFVAEFQGPPLPEGLPEELRALEIAPFPL
;
A
#
# COMPACT_ATOMS: atom_id res chain seq x y z
N PRO A 1 21.36 -35.13 -3.69
CA PRO A 1 19.91 -35.42 -3.85
C PRO A 1 19.03 -34.30 -3.29
N TRP A 2 19.18 -33.06 -3.78
CA TRP A 2 18.25 -31.93 -3.60
C TRP A 2 18.60 -30.90 -4.68
N GLY A 3 18.02 -30.99 -5.87
CA GLY A 3 18.58 -30.33 -7.06
C GLY A 3 17.61 -29.56 -7.95
N GLU A 4 16.37 -29.34 -7.53
CA GLU A 4 15.40 -28.59 -8.33
C GLU A 4 15.09 -27.25 -7.64
N PRO A 5 15.42 -26.09 -8.28
CA PRO A 5 15.19 -24.75 -7.72
C PRO A 5 13.74 -24.44 -7.28
N GLY A 6 12.77 -25.30 -7.62
CA GLY A 6 11.36 -25.16 -7.23
C GLY A 6 10.89 -26.01 -6.04
N ALA A 7 11.68 -26.98 -5.57
CA ALA A 7 11.24 -27.94 -4.55
C ALA A 7 10.91 -27.27 -3.20
N TRP A 8 11.76 -26.34 -2.77
CA TRP A 8 11.55 -25.55 -1.55
C TRP A 8 10.27 -24.70 -1.63
N HIS A 9 10.03 -24.02 -2.74
CA HIS A 9 8.83 -23.18 -2.91
C HIS A 9 7.53 -23.98 -2.87
N ARG A 10 7.52 -25.21 -3.41
CA ARG A 10 6.37 -26.12 -3.34
C ARG A 10 6.14 -26.63 -1.92
N LEU A 11 7.20 -27.10 -1.26
CA LEU A 11 7.13 -27.59 0.12
C LEU A 11 6.64 -26.50 1.07
N ARG A 12 7.22 -25.30 0.97
CA ARG A 12 6.85 -24.15 1.80
C ARG A 12 5.38 -23.74 1.63
N ARG A 13 4.86 -23.75 0.39
CA ARG A 13 3.42 -23.52 0.13
C ARG A 13 2.53 -24.57 0.75
N ARG A 14 2.95 -25.84 0.71
CA ARG A 14 2.19 -26.96 1.30
C ARG A 14 2.14 -26.87 2.82
N LEU A 15 3.21 -26.42 3.46
CA LEU A 15 3.33 -26.35 4.92
C LEU A 15 2.77 -25.07 5.53
N LEU A 16 3.01 -23.90 4.93
CA LEU A 16 2.62 -22.60 5.51
C LEU A 16 1.28 -22.07 4.97
N GLY A 17 0.72 -22.70 3.94
CA GLY A 17 -0.43 -22.17 3.21
C GLY A 17 -0.10 -20.94 2.37
N PRO A 18 -1.10 -20.37 1.67
CA PRO A 18 -0.92 -19.12 0.92
C PRO A 18 -0.64 -17.96 1.90
N CYS A 19 0.21 -17.02 1.48
CA CYS A 19 0.36 -15.77 2.22
C CYS A 19 -1.01 -15.11 2.37
N LYS A 20 -1.32 -14.62 3.57
CA LYS A 20 -2.56 -13.89 3.84
C LYS A 20 -2.27 -12.38 3.84
N PRO A 21 -3.20 -11.56 3.32
CA PRO A 21 -3.08 -10.12 3.41
C PRO A 21 -3.23 -9.64 4.88
N PRO A 22 -2.72 -8.45 5.23
CA PRO A 22 -2.01 -7.52 4.36
C PRO A 22 -0.59 -8.00 4.04
N PHE A 23 -0.25 -8.01 2.75
CA PHE A 23 1.02 -8.54 2.27
C PHE A 23 2.21 -7.68 2.68
N GLN A 24 3.39 -8.31 2.74
CA GLN A 24 4.63 -7.60 3.02
C GLN A 24 5.21 -6.90 1.80
N ARG A 25 4.72 -7.18 0.59
CA ARG A 25 5.16 -6.61 -0.69
C ARG A 25 3.93 -6.21 -1.48
N VAL A 26 4.12 -5.27 -2.40
CA VAL A 26 3.04 -4.79 -3.25
C VAL A 26 2.54 -5.87 -4.22
N CYS A 27 1.23 -5.94 -4.40
CA CYS A 27 0.58 -6.71 -5.44
C CYS A 27 1.05 -6.20 -6.82
N LEU A 28 1.21 -7.14 -7.76
CA LEU A 28 1.53 -6.81 -9.15
C LEU A 28 0.25 -6.72 -9.98
N VAL A 29 0.37 -6.08 -11.14
CA VAL A 29 -0.72 -5.98 -12.12
C VAL A 29 -1.28 -7.37 -12.42
N GLY A 30 -2.62 -7.49 -12.38
CA GLY A 30 -3.33 -8.75 -12.55
C GLY A 30 -3.83 -9.38 -11.26
N ASP A 31 -3.34 -8.93 -10.09
CA ASP A 31 -3.93 -9.32 -8.81
C ASP A 31 -5.41 -8.88 -8.73
N PRO A 32 -6.36 -9.78 -8.40
CA PRO A 32 -7.77 -9.44 -8.28
C PRO A 32 -8.06 -8.30 -7.29
N ALA A 33 -7.26 -8.14 -6.25
CA ALA A 33 -7.41 -7.05 -5.28
C ALA A 33 -7.24 -5.67 -5.94
N LEU A 34 -6.50 -5.58 -7.06
CA LEU A 34 -6.29 -4.36 -7.83
C LEU A 34 -7.36 -4.10 -8.91
N ARG A 35 -8.35 -4.98 -9.04
CA ARG A 35 -9.38 -4.90 -10.10
C ARG A 35 -10.77 -4.55 -9.56
N GLY A 36 -11.03 -4.84 -8.29
CA GLY A 36 -12.31 -4.56 -7.65
C GLY A 36 -12.39 -3.16 -7.04
N VAL A 37 -13.61 -2.67 -6.83
CA VAL A 37 -13.86 -1.52 -5.96
C VAL A 37 -13.71 -1.97 -4.51
N ALA A 38 -12.85 -1.30 -3.76
CA ALA A 38 -12.62 -1.60 -2.35
C ALA A 38 -13.85 -1.21 -1.50
N ALA A 39 -14.11 -1.96 -0.42
CA ALA A 39 -15.21 -1.68 0.50
C ALA A 39 -14.87 -0.49 1.43
N PRO A 40 -15.85 0.34 1.79
CA PRO A 40 -15.63 1.41 2.76
C PRO A 40 -15.26 0.83 4.13
N VAL A 41 -14.55 1.62 4.93
CA VAL A 41 -14.32 1.33 6.35
C VAL A 41 -15.34 2.12 7.15
N GLU A 42 -16.17 1.42 7.94
CA GLU A 42 -17.08 2.08 8.88
C GLU A 42 -16.29 3.00 9.83
N PRO A 43 -16.74 4.25 10.07
CA PRO A 43 -16.01 5.22 10.89
C PRO A 43 -15.59 4.68 12.27
N GLU A 44 -16.45 3.89 12.91
CA GLU A 44 -16.23 3.30 14.24
C GLU A 44 -15.11 2.25 14.21
N ARG A 45 -14.85 1.64 13.04
CA ARG A 45 -13.80 0.65 12.85
C ARG A 45 -12.43 1.27 12.57
N VAL A 46 -12.34 2.57 12.29
CA VAL A 46 -11.04 3.22 12.01
C VAL A 46 -10.07 3.05 13.20
N GLY A 47 -10.58 3.15 14.42
CA GLY A 47 -9.81 2.91 15.65
C GLY A 47 -9.58 1.44 16.00
N SER A 48 -10.16 0.50 15.26
CA SER A 48 -10.06 -0.92 15.56
C SER A 48 -8.63 -1.44 15.39
N ALA A 49 -8.25 -2.43 16.19
CA ALA A 49 -6.93 -3.04 16.12
C ALA A 49 -6.63 -3.66 14.74
N GLU A 50 -7.65 -4.09 14.00
CA GLU A 50 -7.51 -4.59 12.63
C GLU A 50 -7.07 -3.49 11.66
N VAL A 51 -7.80 -2.38 11.62
CA VAL A 51 -7.51 -1.25 10.72
C VAL A 51 -6.18 -0.59 11.10
N GLN A 52 -5.90 -0.44 12.39
CA GLN A 52 -4.61 0.11 12.85
C GLN A 52 -3.43 -0.78 12.44
N ARG A 53 -3.56 -2.11 12.47
CA ARG A 53 -2.52 -3.02 11.94
C ARG A 53 -2.34 -2.89 10.42
N LEU A 54 -3.42 -2.69 9.67
CA LEU A 54 -3.36 -2.42 8.24
C LEU A 54 -2.62 -1.09 7.97
N ILE A 55 -2.97 -0.01 8.67
CA ILE A 55 -2.32 1.29 8.54
C ILE A 55 -0.82 1.18 8.84
N ALA A 56 -0.45 0.54 9.95
CA ALA A 56 0.95 0.33 10.31
C ALA A 56 1.71 -0.45 9.22
N ARG A 57 1.08 -1.47 8.62
CA ARG A 57 1.66 -2.21 7.50
C ARG A 57 1.82 -1.34 6.25
N LEU A 58 0.83 -0.52 5.92
CA LEU A 58 0.87 0.40 4.78
C LEU A 58 2.03 1.39 4.93
N VAL A 59 2.15 2.05 6.08
CA VAL A 59 3.26 2.98 6.36
C VAL A 59 4.62 2.29 6.24
N ALA A 60 4.75 1.09 6.84
CA ALA A 60 6.01 0.35 6.80
C ALA A 60 6.42 -0.03 5.36
N VAL A 61 5.46 -0.46 4.52
CA VAL A 61 5.76 -0.80 3.12
C VAL A 61 6.03 0.46 2.30
N MET A 62 5.21 1.51 2.43
CA MET A 62 5.39 2.78 1.72
C MET A 62 6.80 3.34 1.92
N ARG A 63 7.25 3.44 3.18
CA ARG A 63 8.60 3.94 3.51
C ARG A 63 9.71 3.03 2.99
N ARG A 64 9.51 1.70 3.05
CA ARG A 64 10.50 0.75 2.54
C ARG A 64 10.65 0.83 1.02
N GLU A 65 9.55 1.00 0.29
CA GLU A 65 9.57 1.14 -1.18
C GLU A 65 9.94 2.56 -1.63
N GLY A 66 10.07 3.52 -0.71
CA GLY A 66 10.41 4.91 -1.01
C GLY A 66 9.34 5.64 -1.83
N CYS A 67 8.07 5.24 -1.72
CA CYS A 67 6.98 5.85 -2.45
C CYS A 67 6.24 6.90 -1.60
N VAL A 68 5.61 7.88 -2.26
CA VAL A 68 4.87 8.96 -1.59
C VAL A 68 3.50 8.55 -1.07
N GLY A 69 2.99 7.39 -1.48
CA GLY A 69 1.71 6.86 -1.04
C GLY A 69 1.52 5.39 -1.37
N LEU A 70 0.59 4.76 -0.66
CA LEU A 70 0.25 3.35 -0.81
C LEU A 70 -1.18 3.08 -0.35
N SER A 71 -1.90 2.20 -1.06
CA SER A 71 -3.28 1.82 -0.75
C SER A 71 -3.40 0.37 -0.23
N ALA A 72 -4.42 0.10 0.58
CA ALA A 72 -4.71 -1.23 1.10
C ALA A 72 -4.88 -2.31 0.01
N PRO A 73 -5.53 -2.03 -1.15
CA PRO A 73 -5.61 -2.99 -2.26
C PRO A 73 -4.24 -3.43 -2.80
N GLN A 74 -3.23 -2.54 -2.79
CA GLN A 74 -1.86 -2.89 -3.18
C GLN A 74 -1.19 -3.85 -2.19
N LEU A 75 -1.77 -4.09 -1.02
CA LEU A 75 -1.36 -5.12 -0.06
C LEU A 75 -2.37 -6.27 0.04
N GLY A 76 -3.28 -6.40 -0.93
CA GLY A 76 -4.27 -7.47 -1.00
C GLY A 76 -5.46 -7.30 -0.06
N VAL A 77 -5.66 -6.11 0.53
CA VAL A 77 -6.81 -5.84 1.41
C VAL A 77 -7.81 -4.93 0.68
N PRO A 78 -9.03 -5.41 0.35
CA PRO A 78 -10.00 -4.64 -0.43
C PRO A 78 -10.78 -3.65 0.45
N LEU A 79 -10.07 -2.77 1.17
CA LEU A 79 -10.63 -1.69 1.98
C LEU A 79 -10.22 -0.32 1.42
N GLN A 80 -11.09 0.68 1.53
CA GLN A 80 -10.84 2.06 1.13
C GLN A 80 -9.95 2.77 2.16
N VAL A 81 -8.68 2.37 2.20
CA VAL A 81 -7.65 2.96 3.06
C VAL A 81 -6.41 3.22 2.23
N PHE A 82 -5.84 4.42 2.36
CA PHE A 82 -4.54 4.75 1.80
C PHE A 82 -3.72 5.56 2.81
N VAL A 83 -2.42 5.56 2.61
CA VAL A 83 -1.46 6.41 3.32
C VAL A 83 -0.69 7.23 2.31
N ALA A 84 -0.28 8.44 2.70
CA ALA A 84 0.59 9.28 1.92
C ALA A 84 1.49 10.10 2.84
N GLU A 85 2.74 10.30 2.41
CA GLU A 85 3.77 11.05 3.11
C GLU A 85 4.65 11.73 2.06
N PHE A 86 4.79 13.05 2.16
CA PHE A 86 5.67 13.81 1.28
C PHE A 86 6.76 14.50 2.12
N GLN A 87 8.00 14.05 1.96
CA GLN A 87 9.18 14.62 2.63
C GLN A 87 10.07 15.43 1.65
N GLY A 88 9.51 15.81 0.49
CA GLY A 88 10.23 16.59 -0.52
C GLY A 88 10.44 18.05 -0.12
N PRO A 89 11.14 18.83 -0.95
CA PRO A 89 11.30 20.25 -0.71
C PRO A 89 9.92 20.94 -0.67
N PRO A 90 9.79 22.06 0.05
CA PRO A 90 8.58 22.85 0.02
C PRO A 90 8.28 23.30 -1.41
N LEU A 91 7.03 23.69 -1.64
CA LEU A 91 6.62 24.27 -2.92
C LEU A 91 7.56 25.46 -3.25
N PRO A 92 8.20 25.49 -4.43
CA PRO A 92 9.14 26.55 -4.75
C PRO A 92 8.44 27.91 -4.80
N GLU A 93 9.14 28.94 -4.30
CA GLU A 93 8.70 30.33 -4.44
C GLU A 93 8.66 30.69 -5.93
N GLY A 94 7.54 31.24 -6.40
CA GLY A 94 7.38 31.60 -7.81
C GLY A 94 6.94 30.46 -8.73
N LEU A 95 6.02 29.60 -8.27
CA LEU A 95 5.37 28.60 -9.13
C LEU A 95 4.87 29.25 -10.44
N PRO A 96 5.18 28.70 -11.63
CA PRO A 96 4.63 29.15 -12.91
C PRO A 96 3.11 29.30 -12.86
N GLU A 97 2.56 30.28 -13.59
CA GLU A 97 1.13 30.59 -13.56
C GLU A 97 0.26 29.38 -13.96
N GLU A 98 0.76 28.57 -14.89
CA GLU A 98 0.10 27.36 -15.37
C GLU A 98 -0.04 26.32 -14.25
N LEU A 99 0.96 26.21 -13.37
CA LEU A 99 0.91 25.31 -12.22
C LEU A 99 0.06 25.88 -11.08
N ARG A 100 -0.05 27.21 -10.95
CA ARG A 100 -0.98 27.84 -10.00
C ARG A 100 -2.44 27.62 -10.41
N ALA A 101 -2.72 27.62 -11.71
CA ALA A 101 -4.03 27.31 -12.25
C ALA A 101 -4.47 25.86 -11.97
N LEU A 102 -3.53 24.96 -11.63
CA LEU A 102 -3.80 23.58 -11.20
C LEU A 102 -4.12 23.47 -9.70
N GLU A 103 -4.22 24.59 -8.98
CA GLU A 103 -4.52 24.64 -7.53
C GLU A 103 -3.58 23.76 -6.69
N ILE A 104 -2.30 23.67 -7.09
CA ILE A 104 -1.30 22.88 -6.37
C ILE A 104 -1.07 23.49 -4.99
N ALA A 105 -1.53 22.80 -3.96
CA ALA A 105 -1.30 23.14 -2.57
C ALA A 105 -0.22 22.21 -1.95
N PRO A 106 0.51 22.68 -0.92
CA PRO A 106 1.36 21.80 -0.11
C PRO A 106 0.53 20.62 0.41
N PHE A 107 1.10 19.42 0.36
CA PHE A 107 0.45 18.24 0.92
C PHE A 107 0.29 18.42 2.44
N PRO A 108 -0.94 18.49 2.98
CA PRO A 108 -1.15 18.71 4.39
C PRO A 108 -0.80 17.44 5.17
N LEU A 109 0.03 17.59 6.20
CA LEU A 109 0.21 16.62 7.28
C LEU A 109 -0.16 17.30 8.61
#